data_AF-A0A521NIQ5-F1
#
_entry.id   AF-A0A521NIQ5-F1
#
_cell.length_a   1.000
_cell.length_b   1.000
_cell.length_c   1.000
_cell.angle_alpha   90.00
_cell.angle_beta   90.00
_cell.angle_gamma   90.00
#
_symmetry.space_group_name_H-M   'P 1'
#
loop_
_entity.id
_entity.type
_entity.pdbx_description
1 polymer ?
#
loop_
_entity_poly.entity_id
_entity_poly.type
_entity_poly.pdbx_seq_one_letter_code
_entity_poly.pdbx_strand_id
1 'polypeptide(L)'
;MTAIGPALRPALGAVLLLAAAAPASAQSPPEALSWMVLNEINSAWFDRTEPFNRPQLVTRVPEGVIRPVDVSHDGRPDWLIDYTDSGLMYCGTGGCLRTLYVSGGDGYVLAFDEQSHTLDISARDGETVIDAQVHHVFCGAAGDDCAFAWTWDASLQQLVERPNAAGQTLLPNDGGFPPVAWREGSRPVADLLPGELAAVWRASRVTCAAEQEEDGLRIYRATFKSVPDLNGDGLRDWLVRKPDPCAVSPGETVQPVGFSVWLTGPEGALSEAWASAPDHWAVIDIATTPARLISNPACGYDPACPDRRLRWDPRASTFVSVD
;
A
#
# COMPACT_ATOMS: atom_id res chain seq x y z
N MET A 1 40.66 62.64 47.94
CA MET A 1 40.61 61.17 48.03
C MET A 1 39.18 60.75 47.76
N THR A 2 39.03 59.87 46.78
CA THR A 2 37.87 59.63 45.92
C THR A 2 36.79 58.78 46.59
N ALA A 3 35.53 59.14 46.37
CA ALA A 3 34.35 58.38 46.78
C ALA A 3 34.02 57.28 45.76
N ILE A 4 33.65 56.09 46.24
CA ILE A 4 33.21 54.94 45.42
C ILE A 4 31.74 54.66 45.74
N GLY A 5 30.87 54.86 44.75
CA GLY A 5 29.45 54.51 44.81
C GLY A 5 29.19 53.07 44.31
N PRO A 6 28.05 52.46 44.65
CA PRO A 6 27.73 51.10 44.24
C PRO A 6 27.11 51.08 42.83
N ALA A 7 27.56 50.13 42.01
CA ALA A 7 27.04 49.88 40.67
C ALA A 7 25.74 49.05 40.74
N LEU A 8 24.64 49.60 40.24
CA LEU A 8 23.44 48.85 39.89
C LEU A 8 23.72 47.98 38.66
N ARG A 9 23.44 46.67 38.77
CA ARG A 9 23.36 45.75 37.63
C ARG A 9 21.91 45.68 37.14
N PRO A 10 21.62 45.83 35.83
CA PRO A 10 20.29 45.58 35.30
C PRO A 10 20.04 44.08 35.18
N ALA A 11 18.90 43.62 35.69
CA ALA A 11 18.37 42.29 35.44
C ALA A 11 17.75 42.27 34.03
N LEU A 12 18.38 41.58 33.09
CA LEU A 12 17.79 41.24 31.80
C LEU A 12 16.73 40.14 32.03
N GLY A 13 15.46 40.53 32.03
CA GLY A 13 14.34 39.61 32.00
C GLY A 13 14.26 38.92 30.64
N ALA A 14 14.46 37.60 30.63
CA ALA A 14 14.19 36.77 29.47
C ALA A 14 12.67 36.66 29.28
N VAL A 15 12.16 37.26 28.20
CA VAL A 15 10.79 37.02 27.73
C VAL A 15 10.78 35.67 27.03
N LEU A 16 10.29 34.63 27.71
CA LEU A 16 9.92 33.37 27.07
C LEU A 16 8.68 33.62 26.20
N LEU A 17 8.90 33.81 24.90
CA LEU A 17 7.86 33.67 23.88
C LEU A 17 7.47 32.20 23.79
N LEU A 18 6.46 31.80 24.55
CA LEU A 18 5.72 30.56 24.32
C LEU A 18 4.96 30.71 22.99
N ALA A 19 5.59 30.29 21.89
CA ALA A 19 4.88 30.05 20.64
C ALA A 19 3.93 28.86 20.89
N ALA A 20 2.65 29.15 21.11
CA ALA A 20 1.62 28.13 21.15
C ALA A 20 1.57 27.48 19.76
N ALA A 21 1.99 26.21 19.65
CA ALA A 21 1.76 25.42 18.46
C ALA A 21 0.25 25.37 18.21
N ALA A 22 -0.20 25.97 17.11
CA ALA A 22 -1.58 25.83 16.68
C ALA A 22 -1.87 24.33 16.49
N PRO A 23 -3.03 23.82 16.94
CA PRO A 23 -3.39 22.43 16.71
C PRO A 23 -3.36 22.15 15.20
N ALA A 24 -2.72 21.06 14.80
CA ALA A 24 -2.50 20.68 13.39
C ALA A 24 -3.80 20.65 12.56
N SER A 25 -4.94 20.44 13.21
CA SER A 25 -6.29 20.42 12.63
C SER A 25 -6.82 21.78 12.12
N ALA A 26 -6.15 22.89 12.40
CA ALA A 26 -6.58 24.24 11.96
C ALA A 26 -5.93 24.72 10.66
N GLN A 27 -5.03 23.95 10.06
CA GLN A 27 -4.34 24.34 8.83
C GLN A 27 -5.25 24.11 7.61
N SER A 28 -5.15 25.00 6.62
CA SER A 28 -5.78 24.79 5.31
C SER A 28 -4.96 23.79 4.48
N PRO A 29 -5.60 23.00 3.59
CA PRO A 29 -4.88 22.16 2.64
C PRO A 29 -3.86 22.97 1.82
N PRO A 30 -2.69 22.41 1.49
CA PRO A 30 -1.77 23.02 0.54
C PRO A 30 -2.48 23.36 -0.78
N GLU A 31 -2.16 24.51 -1.37
CA GLU A 31 -2.78 24.97 -2.63
C GLU A 31 -2.60 23.95 -3.76
N ALA A 32 -1.39 23.39 -3.88
CA ALA A 32 -1.10 22.36 -4.87
C ALA A 32 -1.96 21.09 -4.72
N LEU A 33 -2.25 20.67 -3.48
CA LEU A 33 -3.14 19.55 -3.21
C LEU A 33 -4.58 19.88 -3.62
N SER A 34 -5.05 21.08 -3.28
CA SER A 34 -6.38 21.55 -3.68
C SER A 34 -6.53 21.60 -5.21
N TRP A 35 -5.50 22.06 -5.91
CA TRP A 35 -5.46 22.10 -7.37
C TRP A 35 -5.47 20.69 -7.98
N MET A 36 -4.69 19.77 -7.43
CA MET A 36 -4.66 18.37 -7.88
C MET A 36 -6.03 17.70 -7.73
N VAL A 37 -6.69 17.84 -6.57
CA VAL A 37 -8.03 17.29 -6.32
C VAL A 37 -9.07 17.90 -7.26
N LEU A 38 -9.01 19.23 -7.50
CA LEU A 38 -9.87 19.88 -8.48
C LEU A 38 -9.64 19.37 -9.91
N ASN A 39 -8.39 19.13 -10.30
CA ASN A 39 -8.07 18.60 -11.62
C ASN A 39 -8.61 17.18 -11.78
N GLU A 40 -8.45 16.34 -10.77
CA GLU A 40 -9.03 15.00 -10.72
C GLU A 40 -10.54 15.06 -10.95
N ILE A 41 -11.27 15.80 -10.08
CA ILE A 41 -12.74 15.99 -10.12
C ILE A 41 -13.24 16.39 -11.51
N ASN A 42 -12.57 17.34 -12.15
CA ASN A 42 -13.00 17.85 -13.45
C ASN A 42 -12.61 16.92 -14.61
N SER A 43 -11.59 16.07 -14.42
CA SER A 43 -11.11 15.13 -15.43
C SER A 43 -11.98 13.88 -15.52
N ALA A 44 -12.67 13.49 -14.44
CA ALA A 44 -13.62 12.38 -14.45
C ALA A 44 -14.69 12.50 -15.56
N TRP A 45 -15.18 13.70 -15.83
CA TRP A 45 -16.22 13.95 -16.82
C TRP A 45 -15.69 14.29 -18.22
N PHE A 46 -14.39 14.08 -18.45
CA PHE A 46 -13.78 14.37 -19.74
C PHE A 46 -14.04 13.23 -20.73
N ASP A 47 -15.18 13.27 -21.39
CA ASP A 47 -15.44 12.44 -22.57
C ASP A 47 -14.84 13.11 -23.83
N ARG A 48 -13.95 12.38 -24.51
CA ARG A 48 -13.32 12.82 -25.77
C ARG A 48 -14.25 12.67 -26.97
N THR A 49 -15.23 11.77 -26.87
CA THR A 49 -16.20 11.45 -27.92
C THR A 49 -17.44 12.34 -27.82
N GLU A 50 -17.75 12.84 -26.62
CA GLU A 50 -18.85 13.79 -26.38
C GLU A 50 -18.37 15.14 -25.81
N PRO A 51 -17.64 15.97 -26.58
CA PRO A 51 -17.00 17.18 -26.06
C PRO A 51 -17.97 18.26 -25.54
N PHE A 52 -19.26 18.15 -25.87
CA PHE A 52 -20.31 19.08 -25.45
C PHE A 52 -21.15 18.55 -24.28
N ASN A 53 -21.04 17.27 -23.92
CA ASN A 53 -21.76 16.68 -22.79
C ASN A 53 -20.89 16.76 -21.54
N ARG A 54 -20.65 18.00 -21.07
CA ARG A 54 -19.79 18.24 -19.90
C ARG A 54 -20.58 18.96 -18.81
N PRO A 55 -20.56 18.47 -17.56
CA PRO A 55 -21.08 19.23 -16.44
C PRO A 55 -20.27 20.53 -16.27
N GLN A 56 -20.84 21.49 -15.54
CA GLN A 56 -20.14 22.71 -15.20
C GLN A 56 -18.86 22.39 -14.41
N LEU A 57 -17.75 23.05 -14.74
CA LEU A 57 -16.49 22.89 -14.03
C LEU A 57 -16.67 23.21 -12.55
N VAL A 58 -16.17 22.31 -11.70
CA VAL A 58 -16.05 22.50 -10.27
C VAL A 58 -14.84 23.40 -10.03
N THR A 59 -15.08 24.58 -9.45
CA THR A 59 -14.04 25.61 -9.25
C THR A 59 -13.51 25.67 -7.81
N ARG A 60 -14.11 24.92 -6.89
CA ARG A 60 -13.68 24.77 -5.50
C ARG A 60 -13.86 23.33 -5.07
N VAL A 61 -12.89 22.80 -4.32
CA VAL A 61 -13.01 21.46 -3.73
C VAL A 61 -14.26 21.44 -2.83
N PRO A 62 -15.18 20.48 -3.00
CA PRO A 62 -16.33 20.37 -2.12
C PRO A 62 -15.92 20.21 -0.66
N GLU A 63 -16.74 20.73 0.26
CA GLU A 63 -16.49 20.62 1.70
C GLU A 63 -16.39 19.14 2.11
N GLY A 64 -15.43 18.82 2.99
CA GLY A 64 -15.24 17.45 3.49
C GLY A 64 -14.47 16.51 2.55
N VAL A 65 -14.23 16.88 1.28
CA VAL A 65 -13.44 16.05 0.36
C VAL A 65 -11.97 15.99 0.78
N ILE A 66 -11.38 17.11 1.22
CA ILE A 66 -10.03 17.12 1.81
C ILE A 66 -10.16 17.36 3.31
N ARG A 67 -9.62 16.45 4.12
CA ARG A 67 -9.68 16.51 5.58
C ARG A 67 -8.28 16.37 6.18
N PRO A 68 -7.92 17.20 7.18
CA PRO A 68 -6.70 16.97 7.94
C PRO A 68 -6.89 15.74 8.85
N VAL A 69 -5.87 14.89 8.90
CA VAL A 69 -5.77 13.74 9.80
C VAL A 69 -4.38 13.71 10.45
N ASP A 70 -4.21 12.90 11.51
CA ASP A 70 -2.94 12.79 12.24
C ASP A 70 -2.54 11.32 12.35
N VAL A 71 -1.78 10.89 11.36
CA VAL A 71 -1.25 9.55 11.15
C VAL A 71 0.24 9.51 11.49
N SER A 72 1.00 10.54 11.07
CA SER A 72 2.45 10.62 11.27
C SER A 72 2.85 11.06 12.68
N HIS A 73 1.99 11.80 13.39
CA HIS A 73 2.30 12.46 14.66
C HIS A 73 3.50 13.43 14.59
N ASP A 74 3.81 13.98 13.42
CA ASP A 74 4.96 14.89 13.21
C ASP A 74 4.63 16.38 13.46
N GLY A 75 3.40 16.67 13.88
CA GLY A 75 2.92 18.03 14.14
C GLY A 75 2.49 18.79 12.88
N ARG A 76 2.57 18.18 11.70
CA ARG A 76 1.97 18.65 10.46
C ARG A 76 0.73 17.79 10.16
N PRO A 77 -0.34 18.37 9.60
CA PRO A 77 -1.49 17.58 9.21
C PRO A 77 -1.14 16.66 8.04
N ASP A 78 -1.59 15.42 8.14
CA ASP A 78 -1.73 14.53 7.01
C ASP A 78 -3.04 14.84 6.29
N TRP A 79 -3.16 14.48 5.01
CA TRP A 79 -4.34 14.83 4.22
C TRP A 79 -5.03 13.58 3.69
N LEU A 80 -6.25 13.36 4.15
CA LEU A 80 -7.17 12.38 3.60
C LEU A 80 -8.07 13.06 2.57
N ILE A 81 -8.06 12.52 1.35
CA ILE A 81 -8.99 12.86 0.29
C ILE A 81 -10.03 11.74 0.19
N ASP A 82 -11.30 12.09 0.42
CA ASP A 82 -12.41 11.17 0.44
C ASP A 82 -13.48 11.59 -0.56
N TYR A 83 -13.68 10.78 -1.60
CA TYR A 83 -14.61 11.09 -2.68
C TYR A 83 -16.04 10.55 -2.43
N THR A 84 -16.34 10.01 -1.23
CA THR A 84 -17.65 9.43 -0.92
C THR A 84 -18.80 10.41 -1.14
N ASP A 85 -18.65 11.64 -0.64
CA ASP A 85 -19.69 12.67 -0.69
C ASP A 85 -19.50 13.67 -1.84
N SER A 86 -18.56 13.42 -2.76
CA SER A 86 -18.27 14.38 -3.82
C SER A 86 -19.40 14.44 -4.87
N GLY A 87 -20.30 13.45 -4.92
CA GLY A 87 -21.35 13.34 -5.94
C GLY A 87 -20.83 13.05 -7.35
N LEU A 88 -19.64 12.46 -7.45
CA LEU A 88 -18.90 12.23 -8.69
C LEU A 88 -18.68 10.72 -8.93
N MET A 89 -18.22 10.35 -10.13
CA MET A 89 -18.02 8.96 -10.58
C MET A 89 -16.82 8.20 -9.95
N TYR A 90 -16.45 8.52 -8.71
CA TYR A 90 -15.33 7.87 -8.00
C TYR A 90 -15.73 6.66 -7.18
N CYS A 91 -17.00 6.31 -7.20
CA CYS A 91 -17.55 5.18 -6.47
C CYS A 91 -18.05 4.11 -7.43
N GLY A 92 -17.70 2.85 -7.15
CA GLY A 92 -18.15 1.66 -7.86
C GLY A 92 -18.52 0.53 -6.90
N THR A 93 -18.50 -0.71 -7.38
CA THR A 93 -18.80 -1.87 -6.52
C THR A 93 -17.76 -2.09 -5.44
N GLY A 94 -16.51 -1.64 -5.64
CA GLY A 94 -15.45 -1.69 -4.63
C GLY A 94 -15.41 -0.51 -3.66
N GLY A 95 -16.50 0.28 -3.60
CA GLY A 95 -16.58 1.50 -2.82
C GLY A 95 -16.03 2.71 -3.55
N CYS A 96 -15.54 3.70 -2.82
CA CYS A 96 -15.10 4.99 -3.36
C CYS A 96 -13.58 5.12 -3.34
N LEU A 97 -13.03 5.86 -4.29
CA LEU A 97 -11.63 6.27 -4.26
C LEU A 97 -11.36 7.03 -2.96
N ARG A 98 -10.26 6.66 -2.29
CA ARG A 98 -9.69 7.43 -1.18
C ARG A 98 -8.19 7.54 -1.38
N THR A 99 -7.66 8.69 -1.00
CA THR A 99 -6.23 8.99 -1.15
C THR A 99 -5.71 9.57 0.16
N LEU A 100 -4.63 9.02 0.69
CA LEU A 100 -3.98 9.50 1.91
C LEU A 100 -2.57 9.98 1.59
N TYR A 101 -2.29 11.24 1.90
CA TYR A 101 -0.95 11.80 1.91
C TYR A 101 -0.47 11.99 3.33
N VAL A 102 0.65 11.35 3.68
CA VAL A 102 1.26 11.44 5.02
C VAL A 102 2.46 12.36 4.96
N SER A 103 2.59 13.28 5.91
CA SER A 103 3.72 14.17 6.06
C SER A 103 4.99 13.37 6.34
N GLY A 104 6.09 13.79 5.70
CA GLY A 104 7.37 13.12 5.85
C GLY A 104 8.49 13.93 5.22
N GLY A 105 9.59 14.11 5.97
CA GLY A 105 10.70 14.98 5.56
C GLY A 105 10.21 16.38 5.17
N ASP A 106 10.61 16.84 3.98
CA ASP A 106 10.25 18.18 3.48
C ASP A 106 8.88 18.23 2.78
N GLY A 107 8.15 17.12 2.69
CA GLY A 107 6.97 17.01 1.83
C GLY A 107 5.89 16.09 2.36
N TYR A 108 5.21 15.43 1.42
CA TYR A 108 4.16 14.45 1.66
C TYR A 108 4.44 13.21 0.82
N VAL A 109 4.09 12.05 1.36
CA VAL A 109 4.20 10.75 0.72
C VAL A 109 2.79 10.20 0.47
N LEU A 110 2.56 9.69 -0.74
CA LEU A 110 1.32 8.97 -1.06
C LEU A 110 1.32 7.63 -0.32
N ALA A 111 0.47 7.50 0.70
CA ALA A 111 0.42 6.34 1.57
C ALA A 111 -0.74 5.39 1.25
N PHE A 112 -1.83 5.92 0.67
CA PHE A 112 -2.98 5.15 0.22
C PHE A 112 -3.56 5.81 -1.03
N ASP A 113 -3.94 5.05 -2.07
CA ASP A 113 -4.55 5.57 -3.30
C ASP A 113 -5.38 4.50 -4.03
N GLU A 114 -6.48 4.10 -3.42
CA GLU A 114 -7.27 2.96 -3.87
C GLU A 114 -8.77 3.11 -3.60
N GLN A 115 -9.56 2.25 -4.27
CA GLN A 115 -10.97 2.08 -3.94
C GLN A 115 -11.15 1.25 -2.67
N SER A 116 -11.99 1.75 -1.78
CA SER A 116 -12.36 1.06 -0.55
C SER A 116 -13.82 1.33 -0.20
N HIS A 117 -14.46 0.43 0.55
CA HIS A 117 -15.75 0.69 1.17
C HIS A 117 -15.60 1.68 2.33
N THR A 118 -14.58 1.45 3.17
CA THR A 118 -14.22 2.33 4.29
C THR A 118 -12.71 2.57 4.32
N LEU A 119 -12.30 3.70 4.92
CA LEU A 119 -10.92 3.97 5.31
C LEU A 119 -10.97 4.72 6.64
N ASP A 120 -10.95 3.97 7.72
CA ASP A 120 -11.16 4.45 9.08
C ASP A 120 -9.82 4.66 9.78
N ILE A 121 -9.58 5.87 10.25
CA ILE A 121 -8.37 6.22 11.00
C ILE A 121 -8.75 6.32 12.47
N SER A 122 -8.18 5.45 13.30
CA SER A 122 -8.54 5.35 14.72
C SER A 122 -7.32 5.06 15.60
N ALA A 123 -7.44 5.32 16.90
CA ALA A 123 -6.43 4.91 17.86
C ALA A 123 -6.75 3.50 18.38
N ARG A 124 -5.78 2.58 18.31
CA ARG A 124 -5.88 1.22 18.83
C ARG A 124 -4.58 0.86 19.55
N ASP A 125 -4.69 0.47 20.82
CA ASP A 125 -3.54 0.10 21.66
C ASP A 125 -2.41 1.14 21.71
N GLY A 126 -2.77 2.43 21.56
CA GLY A 126 -1.82 3.55 21.56
C GLY A 126 -1.15 3.85 20.21
N GLU A 127 -1.48 3.09 19.15
CA GLU A 127 -1.06 3.37 17.77
C GLU A 127 -2.21 4.01 16.96
N THR A 128 -1.89 4.90 16.01
CA THR A 128 -2.85 5.28 14.97
C THR A 128 -2.90 4.16 13.94
N VAL A 129 -4.06 3.53 13.82
CA VAL A 129 -4.34 2.45 12.86
C VAL A 129 -5.29 2.94 11.79
N ILE A 130 -5.01 2.54 10.56
CA ILE A 130 -5.83 2.76 9.38
C ILE A 130 -6.44 1.42 9.01
N ASP A 131 -7.76 1.28 9.18
CA ASP A 131 -8.52 0.12 8.73
C ASP A 131 -9.21 0.41 7.39
N ALA A 132 -9.10 -0.49 6.43
CA ALA A 132 -9.84 -0.39 5.17
C ALA A 132 -10.64 -1.66 4.91
N GLN A 133 -11.90 -1.50 4.52
CA GLN A 133 -12.68 -2.57 3.90
C GLN A 133 -12.59 -2.42 2.39
N VAL A 134 -12.28 -3.52 1.69
CA VAL A 134 -12.03 -3.50 0.24
C VAL A 134 -12.80 -4.62 -0.44
N HIS A 135 -13.05 -4.42 -1.74
CA HIS A 135 -13.77 -5.35 -2.58
C HIS A 135 -13.16 -6.76 -2.53
N HIS A 136 -14.00 -7.79 -2.55
CA HIS A 136 -13.61 -9.21 -2.50
C HIS A 136 -12.49 -9.64 -3.47
N VAL A 137 -12.27 -8.92 -4.58
CA VAL A 137 -11.18 -9.19 -5.54
C VAL A 137 -9.79 -9.19 -4.89
N PHE A 138 -9.62 -8.50 -3.77
CA PHE A 138 -8.35 -8.45 -3.04
C PHE A 138 -8.20 -9.53 -1.97
N CYS A 139 -9.23 -10.34 -1.74
CA CYS A 139 -9.36 -11.19 -0.56
C CYS A 139 -8.90 -12.65 -0.79
N GLY A 140 -8.45 -12.98 -2.01
CA GLY A 140 -7.87 -14.28 -2.35
C GLY A 140 -8.86 -15.43 -2.61
N ALA A 141 -10.16 -15.25 -2.30
CA ALA A 141 -11.24 -16.18 -2.66
C ALA A 141 -12.48 -15.40 -3.12
N ALA A 142 -13.31 -16.03 -3.96
CA ALA A 142 -14.63 -15.47 -4.32
C ALA A 142 -15.54 -15.47 -3.08
N GLY A 143 -16.09 -14.32 -2.71
CA GLY A 143 -16.88 -14.19 -1.49
C GLY A 143 -17.05 -12.74 -1.03
N ASP A 144 -17.14 -12.57 0.28
CA ASP A 144 -17.37 -11.28 0.96
C ASP A 144 -16.16 -10.34 0.84
N ASP A 145 -16.42 -9.05 1.01
CA ASP A 145 -15.39 -8.02 1.17
C ASP A 145 -14.50 -8.33 2.39
N CYS A 146 -13.24 -7.90 2.34
CA CYS A 146 -12.29 -8.15 3.43
C CYS A 146 -11.70 -6.85 3.99
N ALA A 147 -11.18 -6.96 5.21
CA ALA A 147 -10.62 -5.84 5.95
C ALA A 147 -9.11 -6.00 6.13
N PHE A 148 -8.40 -4.92 5.89
CA PHE A 148 -6.96 -4.79 6.12
C PHE A 148 -6.69 -3.64 7.08
N ALA A 149 -5.58 -3.72 7.81
CA ALA A 149 -5.17 -2.66 8.71
C ALA A 149 -3.68 -2.38 8.59
N TRP A 150 -3.32 -1.12 8.82
CA TRP A 150 -1.95 -0.66 8.81
C TRP A 150 -1.69 0.41 9.86
N THR A 151 -0.43 0.57 10.22
CA THR A 151 0.11 1.75 10.89
C THR A 151 1.13 2.41 9.98
N TRP A 152 1.37 3.70 10.18
CA TRP A 152 2.47 4.38 9.51
C TRP A 152 3.82 4.06 10.16
N ASP A 153 4.80 3.68 9.33
CA ASP A 153 6.20 3.59 9.74
C ASP A 153 6.95 4.81 9.19
N ALA A 154 7.35 5.71 10.08
CA ALA A 154 8.04 6.95 9.69
C ALA A 154 9.44 6.71 9.13
N SER A 155 10.10 5.61 9.49
CA SER A 155 11.44 5.28 9.00
C SER A 155 11.41 4.72 7.59
N LEU A 156 10.38 3.93 7.28
CA LEU A 156 10.14 3.37 5.95
C LEU A 156 9.35 4.31 5.05
N GLN A 157 8.71 5.34 5.62
CA GLN A 157 7.78 6.25 4.95
C GLN A 157 6.66 5.51 4.20
N GLN A 158 6.07 4.50 4.85
CA GLN A 158 4.99 3.71 4.26
C GLN A 158 4.06 3.12 5.32
N LEU A 159 2.91 2.63 4.87
CA LEU A 159 2.01 1.81 5.68
C LEU A 159 2.59 0.41 5.88
N VAL A 160 2.52 -0.07 7.13
CA VAL A 160 2.97 -1.40 7.56
C VAL A 160 1.79 -2.14 8.18
N GLU A 161 1.64 -3.38 7.78
CA GLU A 161 0.49 -4.21 8.08
C GLU A 161 0.32 -4.45 9.58
N ARG A 162 -0.94 -4.50 10.01
CA ARG A 162 -1.39 -4.83 11.37
C ARG A 162 -2.56 -5.81 11.31
N PRO A 163 -2.79 -6.56 12.40
CA PRO A 163 -4.04 -7.30 12.53
C PRO A 163 -5.22 -6.32 12.42
N ASN A 164 -6.27 -6.70 11.68
CA ASN A 164 -7.45 -5.85 11.54
C ASN A 164 -8.28 -5.80 12.83
N ALA A 165 -9.35 -5.01 12.86
CA ALA A 165 -10.21 -4.86 14.04
C ALA A 165 -10.80 -6.20 14.56
N ALA A 166 -10.90 -7.22 13.71
CA ALA A 166 -11.33 -8.57 14.10
C ALA A 166 -10.18 -9.46 14.61
N GLY A 167 -8.95 -8.93 14.68
CA GLY A 167 -7.75 -9.65 15.09
C GLY A 167 -7.21 -10.61 14.03
N GLN A 168 -7.64 -10.50 12.77
CA GLN A 168 -7.14 -11.36 11.70
C GLN A 168 -5.70 -11.00 11.35
N THR A 169 -4.81 -11.99 11.34
CA THR A 169 -3.37 -11.82 11.09
C THR A 169 -2.91 -12.34 9.73
N LEU A 170 -3.83 -12.94 8.97
CA LEU A 170 -3.52 -13.52 7.67
C LEU A 170 -3.70 -12.48 6.57
N LEU A 171 -2.67 -12.33 5.75
CA LEU A 171 -2.66 -11.48 4.56
C LEU A 171 -2.79 -12.39 3.31
N PRO A 172 -4.02 -12.63 2.80
CA PRO A 172 -4.27 -13.51 1.66
C PRO A 172 -3.83 -12.86 0.34
N ASN A 173 -4.03 -13.53 -0.80
CA ASN A 173 -3.77 -12.97 -2.13
C ASN A 173 -2.32 -12.47 -2.31
N ASP A 174 -1.37 -13.37 -2.06
CA ASP A 174 0.06 -13.11 -2.16
C ASP A 174 0.52 -11.94 -1.26
N GLY A 175 0.05 -11.90 -0.01
CA GLY A 175 0.51 -10.95 1.02
C GLY A 175 -0.34 -9.70 1.24
N GLY A 176 -1.64 -9.74 0.94
CA GLY A 176 -2.66 -8.76 1.33
C GLY A 176 -3.12 -7.78 0.25
N PHE A 177 -3.50 -6.58 0.66
CA PHE A 177 -3.91 -5.49 -0.24
C PHE A 177 -2.81 -4.43 -0.30
N PRO A 178 -2.33 -4.03 -1.49
CA PRO A 178 -1.37 -2.94 -1.61
C PRO A 178 -2.09 -1.58 -1.41
N PRO A 179 -1.75 -0.76 -0.41
CA PRO A 179 -2.42 0.52 -0.19
C PRO A 179 -2.28 1.52 -1.34
N VAL A 180 -1.21 1.40 -2.13
CA VAL A 180 -0.95 2.22 -3.31
C VAL A 180 -0.79 1.31 -4.51
N ALA A 181 -1.74 1.36 -5.43
CA ALA A 181 -1.66 0.61 -6.68
C ALA A 181 -0.47 1.07 -7.53
N TRP A 182 0.15 0.10 -8.21
CA TRP A 182 1.04 0.37 -9.33
C TRP A 182 0.23 0.83 -10.54
N ARG A 183 0.07 2.15 -10.74
CA ARG A 183 -0.59 2.69 -11.94
C ARG A 183 0.43 2.78 -13.08
N GLU A 184 0.19 2.08 -14.19
CA GLU A 184 1.06 2.07 -15.40
C GLU A 184 1.22 3.45 -16.07
N GLY A 185 0.48 4.47 -15.63
CA GLY A 185 0.31 5.74 -16.33
C GLY A 185 1.46 6.75 -16.28
N SER A 186 2.62 6.46 -15.66
CA SER A 186 3.68 7.47 -15.56
C SER A 186 5.12 6.97 -15.77
N ARG A 187 5.43 5.73 -15.40
CA ARG A 187 6.75 5.10 -15.60
C ARG A 187 6.60 3.59 -15.75
N PRO A 188 7.46 2.91 -16.53
CA PRO A 188 7.52 1.45 -16.53
C PRO A 188 7.71 0.92 -15.10
N VAL A 189 6.93 -0.09 -14.70
CA VAL A 189 7.05 -0.75 -13.38
C VAL A 189 8.50 -1.16 -13.07
N ALA A 190 9.24 -1.59 -14.09
CA ALA A 190 10.65 -1.97 -13.97
C ALA A 190 11.59 -0.85 -13.46
N ASP A 191 11.21 0.42 -13.59
CA ASP A 191 12.03 1.56 -13.15
C ASP A 191 11.87 1.86 -11.66
N LEU A 192 10.85 1.27 -11.03
CA LEU A 192 10.56 1.43 -9.60
C LEU A 192 10.93 0.18 -8.79
N LEU A 193 11.30 -0.91 -9.46
CA LEU A 193 11.73 -2.15 -8.84
C LEU A 193 13.25 -2.11 -8.56
N PRO A 194 13.70 -2.74 -7.47
CA PRO A 194 15.10 -3.12 -7.30
C PRO A 194 15.65 -3.86 -8.53
N GLY A 195 16.95 -3.72 -8.80
CA GLY A 195 17.57 -4.14 -10.07
C GLY A 195 17.32 -5.62 -10.43
N GLU A 196 17.34 -6.49 -9.43
CA GLU A 196 17.10 -7.92 -9.56
C GLU A 196 15.64 -8.23 -9.93
N LEU A 197 14.68 -7.59 -9.28
CA LEU A 197 13.25 -7.73 -9.60
C LEU A 197 12.90 -7.11 -10.94
N ALA A 198 13.54 -5.99 -11.30
CA ALA A 198 13.42 -5.40 -12.63
C ALA A 198 13.92 -6.36 -13.72
N ALA A 199 14.98 -7.14 -13.46
CA ALA A 199 15.43 -8.19 -14.36
C ALA A 199 14.39 -9.31 -14.52
N VAL A 200 13.76 -9.75 -13.41
CA VAL A 200 12.64 -10.71 -13.46
C VAL A 200 11.46 -10.16 -14.26
N TRP A 201 11.07 -8.90 -14.05
CA TRP A 201 9.97 -8.27 -14.79
C TRP A 201 10.23 -8.24 -16.30
N ARG A 202 11.48 -7.94 -16.71
CA ARG A 202 11.88 -7.92 -18.12
C ARG A 202 11.89 -9.33 -18.74
N ALA A 203 12.35 -10.33 -17.99
CA ALA A 203 12.49 -11.71 -18.47
C ALA A 203 11.19 -12.53 -18.43
N SER A 204 10.21 -12.14 -17.63
CA SER A 204 8.97 -12.92 -17.38
C SER A 204 7.81 -12.59 -18.33
N ARG A 205 8.05 -11.84 -19.40
CA ARG A 205 6.98 -11.48 -20.36
C ARG A 205 6.47 -12.74 -21.07
N VAL A 206 5.16 -12.98 -20.97
CA VAL A 206 4.45 -14.00 -21.72
C VAL A 206 3.39 -13.33 -22.59
N THR A 207 3.29 -13.71 -23.86
CA THR A 207 2.26 -13.21 -24.78
C THR A 207 1.35 -14.38 -25.15
N CYS A 208 0.07 -14.27 -24.83
CA CYS A 208 -0.94 -15.29 -25.12
C CYS A 208 -1.94 -14.78 -26.15
N ALA A 209 -2.53 -15.70 -26.92
CA ALA A 209 -3.67 -15.37 -27.75
C ALA A 209 -4.88 -15.01 -26.86
N ALA A 210 -5.62 -13.97 -27.24
CA ALA A 210 -6.81 -13.50 -26.54
C ALA A 210 -7.86 -13.03 -27.54
N GLU A 211 -8.90 -13.84 -27.76
CA GLU A 211 -9.95 -13.56 -28.76
C GLU A 211 -10.77 -12.28 -28.49
N GLN A 212 -10.73 -11.78 -27.25
CA GLN A 212 -11.48 -10.59 -26.82
C GLN A 212 -10.67 -9.29 -26.91
N GLU A 213 -9.37 -9.36 -27.23
CA GLU A 213 -8.50 -8.20 -27.38
C GLU A 213 -8.45 -7.76 -28.86
N GLU A 214 -8.33 -6.45 -29.12
CA GLU A 214 -8.38 -5.89 -30.48
C GLU A 214 -7.24 -6.41 -31.38
N ASP A 215 -6.05 -6.65 -30.82
CA ASP A 215 -4.89 -7.21 -31.51
C ASP A 215 -4.80 -8.75 -31.41
N GLY A 216 -5.80 -9.38 -30.78
CA GLY A 216 -5.85 -10.82 -30.56
C GLY A 216 -4.82 -11.34 -29.56
N LEU A 217 -4.16 -10.47 -28.79
CA LEU A 217 -3.07 -10.83 -27.89
C LEU A 217 -3.27 -10.22 -26.49
N ARG A 218 -2.87 -10.97 -25.47
CA ARG A 218 -2.74 -10.45 -24.10
C ARG A 218 -1.33 -10.69 -23.60
N ILE A 219 -0.73 -9.66 -23.02
CA ILE A 219 0.62 -9.71 -22.47
C ILE A 219 0.53 -9.80 -20.95
N TYR A 220 1.18 -10.81 -20.39
CA TYR A 220 1.32 -11.01 -18.96
C TYR A 220 2.78 -10.78 -18.53
N ARG A 221 2.96 -10.33 -17.29
CA ARG A 221 4.27 -10.07 -16.66
C ARG A 221 4.25 -10.49 -15.20
N ALA A 222 5.43 -10.68 -14.63
CA ALA A 222 5.52 -10.98 -13.21
C ALA A 222 4.90 -9.85 -12.38
N THR A 223 4.24 -10.25 -11.30
CA THR A 223 3.74 -9.35 -10.25
C THR A 223 4.68 -9.42 -9.05
N PHE A 224 4.78 -8.30 -8.34
CA PHE A 224 5.72 -8.09 -7.25
C PHE A 224 4.98 -7.49 -6.08
N LYS A 225 5.29 -7.97 -4.88
CA LYS A 225 4.69 -7.45 -3.66
C LYS A 225 5.70 -7.40 -2.54
N SER A 226 5.88 -6.22 -1.98
CA SER A 226 6.63 -6.07 -0.75
C SER A 226 5.80 -6.62 0.40
N VAL A 227 6.39 -7.50 1.20
CA VAL A 227 5.77 -8.14 2.34
C VAL A 227 6.56 -7.83 3.62
N PRO A 228 5.95 -8.00 4.81
CA PRO A 228 6.67 -7.94 6.07
C PRO A 228 7.91 -8.83 6.09
N ASP A 229 8.88 -8.47 6.92
CA ASP A 229 10.11 -9.22 7.15
C ASP A 229 9.82 -10.70 7.49
N LEU A 230 10.32 -11.62 6.66
CA LEU A 230 10.17 -13.07 6.81
C LEU A 230 11.41 -13.74 7.40
N ASN A 231 12.56 -13.06 7.41
CA ASN A 231 13.85 -13.66 7.80
C ASN A 231 14.40 -13.13 9.14
N GLY A 232 13.84 -12.04 9.66
CA GLY A 232 14.18 -11.41 10.94
C GLY A 232 15.31 -10.38 10.87
N ASP A 233 15.68 -9.89 9.69
CA ASP A 233 16.73 -8.88 9.51
C ASP A 233 16.22 -7.43 9.62
N GLY A 234 14.91 -7.24 9.81
CA GLY A 234 14.25 -5.96 9.93
C GLY A 234 13.98 -5.26 8.61
N LEU A 235 14.30 -5.89 7.47
CA LEU A 235 13.98 -5.40 6.13
C LEU A 235 12.74 -6.11 5.59
N ARG A 236 11.97 -5.41 4.77
CA ARG A 236 10.83 -6.00 4.08
C ARG A 236 11.32 -6.92 2.97
N ASP A 237 10.62 -8.02 2.77
CA ASP A 237 10.91 -9.00 1.73
C ASP A 237 9.94 -8.87 0.55
N TRP A 238 10.08 -9.74 -0.45
CA TRP A 238 9.28 -9.69 -1.66
C TRP A 238 8.69 -11.05 -2.02
N LEU A 239 7.41 -11.03 -2.40
CA LEU A 239 6.78 -12.11 -3.15
C LEU A 239 6.80 -11.76 -4.64
N VAL A 240 7.17 -12.76 -5.44
CA VAL A 240 7.25 -12.65 -6.89
C VAL A 240 6.47 -13.78 -7.52
N ARG A 241 5.46 -13.43 -8.33
CA ARG A 241 4.69 -14.40 -9.11
C ARG A 241 4.90 -14.15 -10.60
N LYS A 242 5.44 -15.15 -11.29
CA LYS A 242 5.62 -15.10 -12.75
C LYS A 242 4.28 -15.41 -13.44
N PRO A 243 4.05 -14.97 -14.69
CA PRO A 243 2.86 -15.37 -15.43
C PRO A 243 2.75 -16.87 -15.58
N ASP A 244 1.52 -17.35 -15.51
CA ASP A 244 1.21 -18.72 -15.89
C ASP A 244 1.39 -18.88 -17.43
N PRO A 245 1.74 -20.07 -17.92
CA PRO A 245 1.84 -20.32 -19.35
C PRO A 245 0.53 -20.04 -20.09
N CYS A 246 0.61 -19.82 -21.40
CA CYS A 246 -0.59 -19.69 -22.21
C CYS A 246 -1.28 -21.05 -22.37
N ALA A 247 -2.60 -21.08 -22.23
CA ALA A 247 -3.40 -22.19 -22.73
C ALA A 247 -3.18 -22.29 -24.25
N VAL A 248 -2.86 -23.48 -24.76
CA VAL A 248 -2.71 -23.74 -26.20
C VAL A 248 -4.06 -24.06 -26.86
N SER A 249 -5.09 -24.38 -26.08
CA SER A 249 -6.44 -24.61 -26.59
C SER A 249 -7.56 -24.19 -25.62
N PRO A 250 -8.76 -23.85 -26.12
CA PRO A 250 -9.91 -23.54 -25.27
C PRO A 250 -10.25 -24.70 -24.34
N GLY A 251 -10.30 -24.44 -23.03
CA GLY A 251 -10.61 -25.44 -21.99
C GLY A 251 -9.41 -26.20 -21.45
N GLU A 252 -8.19 -25.94 -21.95
CA GLU A 252 -6.98 -26.46 -21.33
C GLU A 252 -6.78 -25.84 -19.94
N THR A 253 -6.56 -26.69 -18.94
CA THR A 253 -6.13 -26.25 -17.61
C THR A 253 -4.62 -26.05 -17.63
N VAL A 254 -4.20 -24.79 -17.55
CA VAL A 254 -2.78 -24.45 -17.36
C VAL A 254 -2.42 -24.69 -15.89
N GLN A 255 -1.30 -25.35 -15.65
CA GLN A 255 -0.75 -25.46 -14.31
C GLN A 255 -0.11 -24.12 -13.90
N PRO A 256 -0.57 -23.49 -12.81
CA PRO A 256 0.04 -22.24 -12.36
C PRO A 256 1.47 -22.44 -11.89
N VAL A 257 2.35 -21.47 -12.13
CA VAL A 257 3.80 -21.60 -11.83
C VAL A 257 4.12 -21.51 -10.33
N GLY A 258 3.17 -21.06 -9.51
CA GLY A 258 3.39 -20.76 -8.09
C GLY A 258 4.05 -19.40 -7.87
N PHE A 259 4.70 -19.23 -6.73
CA PHE A 259 5.37 -17.99 -6.34
C PHE A 259 6.78 -18.24 -5.82
N SER A 260 7.58 -17.18 -5.73
CA SER A 260 8.91 -17.20 -5.12
C SER A 260 9.06 -16.09 -4.09
N VAL A 261 9.90 -16.34 -3.08
CA VAL A 261 10.24 -15.42 -2.00
C VAL A 261 11.65 -14.89 -2.26
N TRP A 262 11.77 -13.58 -2.24
CA TRP A 262 13.02 -12.86 -2.43
C TRP A 262 13.33 -12.09 -1.15
N LEU A 263 14.48 -12.39 -0.56
CA LEU A 263 14.91 -11.76 0.69
C LEU A 263 15.76 -10.53 0.40
N THR A 264 15.49 -9.45 1.12
CA THR A 264 16.27 -8.22 1.05
C THR A 264 17.51 -8.34 1.92
N GLY A 265 18.67 -8.42 1.31
CA GLY A 265 19.95 -8.42 2.00
C GLY A 265 20.44 -7.03 2.41
N PRO A 266 21.60 -6.98 3.09
CA PRO A 266 22.27 -5.73 3.41
C PRO A 266 22.46 -4.87 2.17
N GLU A 267 22.33 -3.54 2.33
CA GLU A 267 22.43 -2.57 1.23
C GLU A 267 21.33 -2.68 0.14
N GLY A 268 20.30 -3.51 0.37
CA GLY A 268 19.13 -3.64 -0.50
C GLY A 268 19.28 -4.67 -1.64
N ALA A 269 20.34 -5.47 -1.64
CA ALA A 269 20.53 -6.53 -2.63
C ALA A 269 19.51 -7.65 -2.43
N LEU A 270 18.85 -8.11 -3.51
CA LEU A 270 17.81 -9.12 -3.42
C LEU A 270 18.28 -10.49 -3.93
N SER A 271 17.81 -11.55 -3.28
CA SER A 271 18.05 -12.92 -3.72
C SER A 271 16.84 -13.83 -3.54
N GLU A 272 16.59 -14.69 -4.52
CA GLU A 272 15.55 -15.72 -4.42
C GLU A 272 15.98 -16.75 -3.36
N ALA A 273 15.21 -16.84 -2.28
CA ALA A 273 15.52 -17.71 -1.15
C ALA A 273 14.69 -19.00 -1.14
N TRP A 274 13.51 -18.96 -1.77
CA TRP A 274 12.61 -20.10 -1.83
C TRP A 274 11.59 -19.94 -2.96
N ALA A 275 11.17 -21.06 -3.54
CA ALA A 275 10.09 -21.11 -4.53
C ALA A 275 9.07 -22.19 -4.13
N SER A 276 7.79 -21.90 -4.36
CA SER A 276 6.72 -22.82 -4.10
C SER A 276 6.68 -23.94 -5.13
N ALA A 277 5.94 -25.00 -4.80
CA ALA A 277 5.46 -25.89 -5.84
C ALA A 277 4.50 -25.12 -6.79
N PRO A 278 4.33 -25.59 -8.04
CA PRO A 278 3.27 -25.12 -8.92
C PRO A 278 1.90 -25.21 -8.23
N ASP A 279 0.97 -24.34 -8.62
CA ASP A 279 -0.41 -24.32 -8.10
C ASP A 279 -0.54 -24.01 -6.60
N HIS A 280 0.44 -23.27 -6.06
CA HIS A 280 0.39 -22.72 -4.70
C HIS A 280 0.26 -21.19 -4.72
N TRP A 281 -0.45 -20.63 -3.74
CA TRP A 281 -0.48 -19.19 -3.45
C TRP A 281 0.12 -18.88 -2.08
N ALA A 282 0.59 -17.64 -1.91
CA ALA A 282 1.17 -17.21 -0.65
C ALA A 282 0.12 -16.55 0.25
N VAL A 283 0.19 -16.85 1.54
CA VAL A 283 -0.45 -16.09 2.60
C VAL A 283 0.64 -15.70 3.60
N ILE A 284 0.64 -14.45 4.05
CA ILE A 284 1.58 -13.99 5.09
C ILE A 284 0.86 -13.92 6.43
N ASP A 285 1.41 -14.55 7.46
CA ASP A 285 0.90 -14.49 8.83
C ASP A 285 1.75 -13.52 9.65
N ILE A 286 1.16 -12.37 9.98
CA ILE A 286 1.77 -11.30 10.76
C ILE A 286 1.53 -11.42 12.27
N ALA A 287 1.09 -12.59 12.74
CA ALA A 287 0.93 -12.85 14.18
C ALA A 287 2.26 -12.81 14.96
N THR A 288 3.39 -12.93 14.25
CA THR A 288 4.73 -12.90 14.84
C THR A 288 5.67 -11.97 14.07
N THR A 289 6.76 -11.57 14.71
CA THR A 289 7.91 -10.93 14.06
C THR A 289 9.15 -11.81 14.26
N PRO A 290 9.83 -12.25 13.19
CA PRO A 290 9.46 -12.08 11.78
C PRO A 290 8.11 -12.74 11.45
N ALA A 291 7.49 -12.26 10.37
CA ALA A 291 6.27 -12.83 9.84
C ALA A 291 6.52 -14.23 9.29
N ARG A 292 5.45 -15.02 9.18
CA ARG A 292 5.52 -16.39 8.65
C ARG A 292 4.94 -16.43 7.25
N LEU A 293 5.53 -17.28 6.42
CA LEU A 293 4.98 -17.60 5.12
C LEU A 293 4.08 -18.82 5.26
N ILE A 294 2.93 -18.80 4.59
CA ILE A 294 2.08 -19.98 4.42
C ILE A 294 1.95 -20.21 2.91
N SER A 295 2.27 -21.43 2.48
CA SER A 295 2.14 -21.86 1.10
C SER A 295 0.94 -22.80 0.99
N ASN A 296 -0.12 -22.31 0.35
CA ASN A 296 -1.39 -23.02 0.25
C ASN A 296 -1.55 -23.63 -1.14
N PRO A 297 -1.82 -24.93 -1.25
CA PRO A 297 -2.14 -25.56 -2.53
C PRO A 297 -3.56 -25.23 -3.01
N ALA A 298 -3.81 -25.37 -4.31
CA ALA A 298 -5.17 -25.35 -4.86
C ALA A 298 -6.00 -26.55 -4.41
N CYS A 299 -6.73 -26.35 -3.32
CA CYS A 299 -7.57 -27.40 -2.73
C CYS A 299 -9.03 -27.37 -3.19
N GLY A 300 -9.43 -26.38 -4.00
CA GLY A 300 -10.83 -26.22 -4.40
C GLY A 300 -11.76 -26.15 -3.19
N TYR A 301 -12.72 -27.06 -3.09
CA TYR A 301 -13.67 -27.16 -1.97
C TYR A 301 -13.27 -28.20 -0.91
N ASP A 302 -12.06 -28.76 -0.98
CA ASP A 302 -11.61 -29.80 -0.03
C ASP A 302 -11.33 -29.18 1.36
N PRO A 303 -12.04 -29.61 2.42
CA PRO A 303 -11.84 -29.09 3.78
C PRO A 303 -10.51 -29.51 4.42
N ALA A 304 -9.76 -30.44 3.83
CA ALA A 304 -8.48 -30.94 4.35
C ALA A 304 -7.28 -30.41 3.54
N CYS A 305 -7.26 -29.11 3.25
CA CYS A 305 -6.12 -28.45 2.63
C CYS A 305 -5.00 -28.24 3.66
N PRO A 306 -3.85 -28.93 3.59
CA PRO A 306 -2.79 -28.71 4.56
C PRO A 306 -2.04 -27.43 4.19
N ASP A 307 -2.42 -26.32 4.84
CA ASP A 307 -1.63 -25.09 4.86
C ASP A 307 -0.20 -25.43 5.28
N ARG A 308 0.79 -25.18 4.40
CA ARG A 308 2.18 -25.39 4.76
C ARG A 308 2.73 -24.10 5.35
N ARG A 309 2.75 -24.02 6.68
CA ARG A 309 3.41 -22.93 7.41
C ARG A 309 4.93 -23.09 7.32
N LEU A 310 5.60 -22.01 6.99
CA LEU A 310 7.03 -21.93 6.74
C LEU A 310 7.62 -20.79 7.59
N ARG A 311 8.81 -21.04 8.14
CA ARG A 311 9.64 -20.00 8.75
C ARG A 311 11.04 -20.03 8.17
N TRP A 312 11.73 -18.90 8.21
CA TRP A 312 13.16 -18.86 7.92
C TRP A 312 13.96 -19.66 8.96
N ASP A 313 14.91 -20.47 8.47
CA ASP A 313 15.98 -21.06 9.28
C ASP A 313 17.31 -20.39 8.90
N PRO A 314 17.85 -19.50 9.76
CA PRO A 314 19.09 -18.81 9.46
C PRO A 314 20.32 -19.73 9.42
N ARG A 315 20.23 -20.95 9.98
CA ARG A 315 21.35 -21.92 9.92
C ARG A 315 21.42 -22.64 8.58
N ALA A 316 20.27 -22.91 7.99
CA ALA A 316 20.15 -23.58 6.70
C ALA A 316 20.02 -22.59 5.54
N SER A 317 19.82 -21.29 5.83
CA SER A 317 19.52 -20.23 4.86
C SER A 317 18.38 -20.62 3.93
N THR A 318 17.29 -21.16 4.50
CA THR A 318 16.12 -21.58 3.74
C THR A 318 14.86 -21.56 4.59
N PHE A 319 13.69 -21.62 3.94
CA PHE A 319 12.41 -21.79 4.60
C PHE A 319 12.17 -23.26 4.97
N VAL A 320 11.84 -23.51 6.24
CA VAL A 320 11.53 -24.84 6.76
C VAL A 320 10.08 -24.91 7.22
N SER A 321 9.47 -26.09 7.07
CA SER A 321 8.11 -26.35 7.56
C SER A 321 8.06 -26.22 9.07
N VAL A 322 7.00 -25.59 9.56
CA VAL A 322 6.64 -25.57 10.96
C VAL A 322 5.21 -26.06 11.08
N ASP A 323 5.01 -27.09 11.89
CA ASP A 323 3.67 -27.59 12.22
C ASP A 323 2.94 -26.59 13.13
#